data_AF-A0A8D2E1L7-F1
#
_entry.id   AF-A0A8D2E1L7-F1
#
_cell.length_a   1.000
_cell.length_b   1.000
_cell.length_c   1.000
_cell.angle_alpha   90.00
_cell.angle_beta   90.00
_cell.angle_gamma   90.00
#
_symmetry.space_group_name_H-M   'P 1'
#
loop_
_entity.id
_entity.type
_entity.pdbx_description
1 polymer ?
#
loop_
_entity_poly.entity_id
_entity_poly.type
_entity_poly.pdbx_seq_one_letter_code
_entity_poly.pdbx_strand_id
1 'polypeptide(L)'
;LGDLDLQKISGFWREVGVASKYNVALKAGMKVEGLFITSSGHNVTVKATYNSSGSCVTEKVVGSGRDAVGKLAFPGHREIFVLDTDYEHYAILRVSLLWRGKEFHVFKYLTRSLDTEDEPGFWRFREMTADTGLYLVSRHRRCAKLLKEELI
;
A
#
# COMPACT_ATOMS: atom_id res chain seq x y z
N LEU A 1 13.57 -3.79 12.91
CA LEU A 1 12.54 -2.73 12.78
C LEU A 1 12.01 -2.41 14.16
N GLY A 2 12.10 -1.15 14.59
CA GLY A 2 11.43 -0.67 15.80
C GLY A 2 9.92 -0.55 15.58
N ASP A 3 9.20 -0.08 16.59
CA ASP A 3 7.76 0.19 16.48
C ASP A 3 7.45 1.15 15.32
N LEU A 4 6.35 0.87 14.61
CA LEU A 4 5.92 1.67 13.48
C LEU A 4 5.44 3.04 13.97
N ASP A 5 6.11 4.09 13.54
CA ASP A 5 5.68 5.47 13.76
C ASP A 5 4.51 5.82 12.83
N LEU A 6 3.28 5.76 13.37
CA LEU A 6 2.05 6.07 12.64
C LEU A 6 1.98 7.53 12.18
N GLN A 7 2.64 8.46 12.88
CA GLN A 7 2.68 9.85 12.47
C GLN A 7 3.59 10.01 11.26
N LYS A 8 4.79 9.41 11.29
CA LYS A 8 5.73 9.48 10.16
C LYS A 8 5.23 8.78 8.91
N ILE A 9 4.49 7.66 9.04
CA ILE A 9 3.92 6.97 7.88
C ILE A 9 2.68 7.69 7.31
N SER A 10 2.07 8.63 8.05
CA SER A 10 0.90 9.38 7.59
C SER A 10 1.22 10.24 6.36
N GLY A 11 0.20 10.61 5.60
CA GLY A 11 0.29 11.40 4.38
C GLY A 11 0.11 10.56 3.10
N PHE A 12 0.46 11.17 1.97
CA PHE A 12 0.27 10.61 0.65
C PHE A 12 1.33 9.55 0.32
N TRP A 13 0.92 8.51 -0.39
CA TRP A 13 1.76 7.46 -0.96
C TRP A 13 1.22 7.04 -2.34
N ARG A 14 2.09 6.93 -3.34
CA ARG A 14 1.77 6.34 -4.64
C ARG A 14 2.18 4.87 -4.64
N GLU A 15 1.31 3.99 -5.12
CA GLU A 15 1.67 2.60 -5.34
C GLU A 15 2.38 2.43 -6.68
N VAL A 16 3.56 1.84 -6.63
CA VAL A 16 4.44 1.69 -7.81
C VAL A 16 4.64 0.23 -8.15
N GLY A 17 4.80 -0.64 -7.15
CA GLY A 17 5.06 -2.06 -7.38
C GLY A 17 4.09 -2.96 -6.63
N VAL A 18 3.70 -4.06 -7.26
CA VAL A 18 2.90 -5.13 -6.64
C VAL A 18 3.49 -6.48 -6.98
N ALA A 19 3.63 -7.35 -5.98
CA ALA A 19 4.05 -8.74 -6.15
C ALA A 19 3.17 -9.72 -5.37
N SER A 20 2.80 -10.85 -5.99
CA SER A 20 2.00 -11.89 -5.33
C SER A 20 2.11 -13.22 -6.06
N LYS A 21 2.21 -14.32 -5.29
CA LYS A 21 2.18 -15.68 -5.85
C LYS A 21 0.86 -16.02 -6.57
N TYR A 22 -0.19 -15.22 -6.38
CA TYR A 22 -1.53 -15.48 -6.92
C TYR A 22 -2.02 -14.32 -7.79
N ASN A 23 -2.31 -14.61 -9.06
CA ASN A 23 -2.88 -13.64 -10.02
C ASN A 23 -4.24 -13.06 -9.58
N VAL A 24 -4.99 -13.77 -8.72
CA VAL A 24 -6.30 -13.34 -8.23
C VAL A 24 -6.22 -12.00 -7.47
N ALA A 25 -5.12 -11.73 -6.77
CA ALA A 25 -4.91 -10.46 -6.07
C ALA A 25 -4.88 -9.24 -7.02
N LEU A 26 -4.43 -9.43 -8.26
CA LEU A 26 -4.37 -8.38 -9.28
C LEU A 26 -5.71 -8.20 -10.01
N LYS A 27 -6.57 -9.24 -10.01
CA LYS A 27 -7.90 -9.25 -10.64
C LYS A 27 -9.01 -8.78 -9.70
N ALA A 28 -8.85 -8.97 -8.39
CA ALA A 28 -9.87 -8.67 -7.39
C ALA A 28 -9.97 -7.18 -6.99
N GLY A 29 -9.62 -6.25 -7.89
CA GLY A 29 -9.83 -4.81 -7.66
C GLY A 29 -8.74 -4.08 -6.86
N MET A 30 -7.56 -4.68 -6.65
CA MET A 30 -6.50 -4.09 -5.81
C MET A 30 -5.49 -3.22 -6.57
N LYS A 31 -5.84 -2.69 -7.76
CA LYS A 31 -5.01 -1.78 -8.57
C LYS A 31 -5.04 -0.36 -8.00
N VAL A 32 -4.60 -0.24 -6.76
CA VAL A 32 -4.47 1.05 -6.10
C VAL A 32 -3.43 1.87 -6.86
N GLU A 33 -3.74 3.11 -7.19
CA GLU A 33 -2.77 4.06 -7.73
C GLU A 33 -2.16 4.91 -6.61
N GLY A 34 -2.96 5.25 -5.59
CA GLY A 34 -2.51 6.09 -4.49
C GLY A 34 -3.26 5.82 -3.19
N LEU A 35 -2.61 6.17 -2.10
CA LEU A 35 -3.08 6.06 -0.74
C LEU A 35 -2.89 7.39 -0.02
N PHE A 36 -3.78 7.70 0.90
CA PHE A 36 -3.56 8.73 1.90
C PHE A 36 -3.86 8.16 3.28
N ILE A 37 -2.84 8.18 4.13
CA ILE A 37 -2.89 7.61 5.47
C ILE A 37 -3.05 8.75 6.47
N THR A 38 -4.02 8.66 7.35
CA THR A 38 -4.10 9.52 8.53
C THR A 38 -4.17 8.67 9.79
N SER A 39 -3.60 9.19 10.87
CA SER A 39 -3.61 8.52 12.16
C SER A 39 -4.23 9.43 13.22
N SER A 40 -4.98 8.82 14.14
CA SER A 40 -5.59 9.49 15.29
C SER A 40 -5.61 8.51 16.46
N GLY A 41 -4.69 8.70 17.41
CA GLY A 41 -4.41 7.71 18.44
C GLY A 41 -4.01 6.37 17.81
N HIS A 42 -4.69 5.29 18.20
CA HIS A 42 -4.49 3.96 17.63
C HIS A 42 -5.24 3.71 16.32
N ASN A 43 -6.10 4.64 15.88
CA ASN A 43 -6.86 4.49 14.65
C ASN A 43 -6.05 4.97 13.45
N VAL A 44 -6.09 4.19 12.38
CA VAL A 44 -5.48 4.52 11.10
C VAL A 44 -6.57 4.54 10.05
N THR A 45 -6.74 5.68 9.37
CA THR A 45 -7.62 5.79 8.22
C THR A 45 -6.79 5.75 6.96
N VAL A 46 -7.17 4.88 6.03
CA VAL A 46 -6.56 4.80 4.70
C VAL A 46 -7.62 5.16 3.67
N LYS A 47 -7.36 6.24 2.91
CA LYS A 47 -8.06 6.50 1.66
C LYS A 47 -7.26 5.84 0.55
N ALA A 48 -7.88 4.99 -0.26
CA ALA A 48 -7.25 4.36 -1.42
C ALA A 48 -7.97 4.79 -2.69
N THR A 49 -7.21 5.17 -3.70
CA THR A 49 -7.76 5.57 -5.01
C THR A 49 -7.31 4.62 -6.11
N TYR A 50 -8.20 4.35 -7.05
CA TYR A 50 -7.94 3.48 -8.20
C TYR A 50 -8.80 3.87 -9.39
N ASN A 51 -8.37 3.44 -10.58
CA ASN A 51 -9.15 3.60 -11.79
C ASN A 51 -10.23 2.51 -11.89
N SER A 52 -11.49 2.93 -11.94
CA SER A 52 -12.64 2.09 -12.24
C SER A 52 -13.28 2.57 -13.54
N SER A 53 -13.12 1.80 -14.61
CA SER A 53 -13.71 2.08 -15.93
C SER A 53 -13.44 3.49 -16.47
N GLY A 54 -12.24 4.04 -16.22
CA GLY A 54 -11.84 5.37 -16.67
C GLY A 54 -12.05 6.50 -15.65
N SER A 55 -12.77 6.23 -14.57
CA SER A 55 -13.04 7.18 -13.49
C SER A 55 -12.21 6.86 -12.25
N CYS A 56 -11.78 7.89 -11.52
CA CYS A 56 -11.07 7.70 -10.26
C CYS A 56 -12.08 7.53 -9.13
N VAL A 57 -11.99 6.39 -8.44
CA VAL A 57 -12.82 6.07 -7.28
C VAL A 57 -11.92 6.08 -6.06
N THR A 58 -12.42 6.65 -4.96
CA THR A 58 -11.72 6.68 -3.67
C THR A 58 -12.53 5.93 -2.62
N GLU A 59 -11.93 4.90 -2.04
CA GLU A 59 -12.48 4.16 -0.92
C GLU A 59 -11.80 4.61 0.38
N LYS A 60 -12.56 4.67 1.48
CA LYS A 60 -12.05 4.98 2.81
C LYS A 60 -12.24 3.78 3.72
N VAL A 61 -11.15 3.33 4.33
CA VAL A 61 -11.18 2.24 5.30
C VAL A 61 -10.52 2.71 6.59
N VAL A 62 -11.18 2.43 7.71
CA VAL A 62 -10.64 2.69 9.05
C VAL A 62 -10.16 1.37 9.63
N GLY A 63 -8.93 1.37 10.12
CA GLY A 63 -8.30 0.27 10.82
C GLY A 63 -7.68 0.73 12.13
N SER A 64 -6.95 -0.17 12.76
CA SER A 64 -6.25 0.07 14.01
C SER A 64 -4.79 -0.37 13.88
N GLY A 65 -3.87 0.45 14.40
CA GLY A 65 -2.52 0.01 14.71
C GLY A 65 -2.58 -0.88 15.95
N ARG A 66 -2.04 -2.10 15.86
CA ARG A 66 -1.94 -3.01 17.01
C ARG A 66 -0.58 -2.83 17.69
N ASP A 67 -0.49 -3.28 18.95
CA ASP A 67 0.75 -3.33 19.76
C ASP A 67 1.82 -4.32 19.23
N ALA A 68 1.66 -4.81 17.99
CA ALA A 68 2.62 -5.67 17.32
C ALA A 68 3.38 -4.87 16.27
N VAL A 69 4.71 -5.03 16.26
CA VAL A 69 5.65 -4.30 15.40
C VAL A 69 5.17 -4.26 13.93
N GLY A 70 4.87 -3.07 13.44
CA GLY A 70 4.54 -2.84 12.03
C GLY A 70 3.16 -3.31 11.56
N LYS A 71 2.27 -3.77 12.45
CA LYS A 71 0.99 -4.40 12.07
C LYS A 71 -0.20 -3.45 12.18
N LEU A 72 -0.95 -3.33 11.09
CA LEU A 72 -2.22 -2.61 10.98
C LEU A 72 -3.35 -3.59 10.65
N ALA A 73 -4.46 -3.54 11.39
CA ALA A 73 -5.61 -4.41 11.18
C ALA A 73 -6.80 -3.61 10.63
N PHE A 74 -7.47 -4.17 9.61
CA PHE A 74 -8.61 -3.56 8.92
C PHE A 74 -9.79 -4.55 8.84
N PRO A 75 -11.03 -4.03 8.65
CA PRO A 75 -12.21 -4.86 8.43
C PRO A 75 -12.02 -5.89 7.30
N GLY A 76 -12.74 -7.01 7.38
CA GLY A 76 -12.69 -8.08 6.38
C GLY A 76 -11.44 -8.96 6.46
N HIS A 77 -10.87 -9.14 7.66
CA HIS A 77 -9.65 -9.93 7.89
C HIS A 77 -8.45 -9.48 7.05
N ARG A 78 -8.36 -8.17 6.82
CA ARG A 78 -7.25 -7.57 6.09
C ARG A 78 -6.21 -7.08 7.09
N GLU A 79 -4.98 -7.54 6.94
CA GLU A 79 -3.85 -7.12 7.76
C GLU A 79 -2.78 -6.51 6.86
N ILE A 80 -2.19 -5.40 7.29
CA ILE A 80 -1.08 -4.76 6.59
C ILE A 80 0.12 -4.75 7.52
N PHE A 81 1.23 -5.26 7.04
CA PHE A 81 2.52 -5.22 7.71
C PHE A 81 3.43 -4.26 6.97
N VAL A 82 3.95 -3.24 7.66
CA VAL A 82 5.04 -2.42 7.15
C VAL A 82 6.34 -3.19 7.37
N LEU A 83 6.90 -3.71 6.27
CA LEU A 83 8.11 -4.54 6.32
C LEU A 83 9.39 -3.72 6.33
N ASP A 84 9.38 -2.60 5.61
CA ASP A 84 10.51 -1.68 5.51
C ASP A 84 10.01 -0.29 5.08
N THR A 85 10.62 0.77 5.62
CA THR A 85 10.31 2.15 5.24
C THR A 85 11.34 3.09 5.84
N ASP A 86 11.68 4.14 5.10
CA ASP A 86 12.42 5.29 5.60
C ASP A 86 11.50 6.48 5.94
N TYR A 87 10.17 6.28 5.83
CA TYR A 87 9.09 7.26 6.00
C TYR A 87 9.05 8.41 4.98
N GLU A 88 10.19 8.79 4.43
CA GLU A 88 10.39 9.96 3.59
C GLU A 88 10.30 9.65 2.09
N HIS A 89 10.73 8.47 1.66
CA HIS A 89 10.83 8.16 0.23
C HIS A 89 10.01 6.93 -0.13
N TYR A 90 10.08 5.85 0.65
CA TYR A 90 9.45 4.59 0.31
C TYR A 90 8.84 3.83 1.50
N ALA A 91 7.92 2.92 1.17
CA ALA A 91 7.44 1.92 2.10
C ALA A 91 7.17 0.59 1.37
N ILE A 92 7.60 -0.52 1.98
CA ILE A 92 7.33 -1.88 1.54
C ILE A 92 6.31 -2.49 2.49
N LEU A 93 5.17 -2.89 1.94
CA LEU A 93 4.06 -3.46 2.69
C LEU A 93 3.84 -4.93 2.31
N ARG A 94 3.42 -5.75 3.27
CA ARG A 94 2.74 -7.02 3.03
C ARG A 94 1.29 -6.91 3.47
N VAL A 95 0.38 -7.05 2.53
CA VAL A 95 -1.05 -7.14 2.77
C VAL A 95 -1.44 -8.61 2.81
N SER A 96 -1.93 -9.07 3.97
CA SER A 96 -2.61 -10.35 4.11
C SER A 96 -4.11 -10.14 4.00
N LEU A 97 -4.77 -10.98 3.21
CA LEU A 97 -6.22 -10.97 3.05
C LEU A 97 -6.77 -12.39 2.99
N LEU A 98 -7.94 -12.60 3.59
CA LEU A 98 -8.65 -13.87 3.50
C LEU A 98 -9.62 -13.83 2.32
N TRP A 99 -9.45 -14.74 1.35
CA TRP A 99 -10.33 -14.86 0.20
C TRP A 99 -10.76 -16.32 0.01
N ARG A 100 -12.07 -16.59 0.02
CA ARG A 100 -12.65 -17.95 -0.09
C ARG A 100 -12.00 -18.97 0.87
N GLY A 101 -11.72 -18.56 2.12
CA GLY A 101 -11.12 -19.41 3.14
C GLY A 101 -9.63 -19.69 2.98
N LYS A 102 -8.94 -19.02 2.03
CA LYS A 102 -7.49 -19.09 1.87
C LYS A 102 -6.86 -17.73 2.17
N GLU A 103 -5.73 -17.75 2.85
CA GLU A 103 -4.94 -16.54 3.07
C GLU A 103 -4.09 -16.23 1.84
N PHE A 104 -4.11 -14.98 1.41
CA PHE A 104 -3.33 -14.47 0.30
C PHE A 104 -2.44 -13.34 0.79
N HIS A 105 -1.20 -13.35 0.31
CA HIS A 105 -0.25 -12.27 0.56
C HIS A 105 0.05 -11.50 -0.71
N VAL A 106 0.04 -10.17 -0.57
CA VAL A 106 0.37 -9.23 -1.63
C VAL A 106 1.41 -8.28 -1.08
N PHE A 107 2.55 -8.21 -1.73
CA PHE A 107 3.57 -7.22 -1.42
C PHE A 107 3.33 -5.98 -2.26
N LYS A 108 3.44 -4.81 -1.64
CA LYS A 108 3.24 -3.51 -2.27
C LYS A 108 4.44 -2.62 -1.99
N TYR A 109 4.86 -1.91 -3.02
CA TYR A 109 5.89 -0.90 -2.94
C TYR A 109 5.28 0.48 -3.19
N LEU A 110 5.47 1.35 -2.21
CA LEU A 110 4.92 2.69 -2.18
C LEU A 110 6.05 3.72 -2.19
N THR A 111 5.79 4.88 -2.78
CA THR A 111 6.69 6.04 -2.75
C THR A 111 5.92 7.33 -2.42
N ARG A 112 6.59 8.31 -1.79
CA ARG A 112 6.03 9.66 -1.61
C ARG A 112 5.95 10.45 -2.92
N SER A 113 6.75 10.06 -3.92
CA SER A 113 6.88 10.76 -5.19
C SER A 113 5.76 10.43 -6.17
N LEU A 114 5.28 11.43 -6.91
CA LEU A 114 4.35 11.19 -8.03
C LEU A 114 5.08 10.74 -9.30
N ASP A 115 6.35 11.09 -9.43
CA ASP A 115 7.08 11.02 -10.70
C ASP A 115 8.17 9.98 -10.71
N THR A 116 8.78 9.72 -9.56
CA THR A 116 9.92 8.80 -9.40
C THR A 116 9.52 7.61 -8.55
N GLU A 117 10.23 6.50 -8.76
CA GLU A 117 9.98 5.23 -8.05
C GLU A 117 10.88 5.08 -6.82
N ASP A 118 11.81 6.00 -6.57
CA ASP A 118 12.88 5.87 -5.58
C ASP A 118 13.70 4.57 -5.76
N GLU A 119 14.76 4.64 -6.57
CA GLU A 119 15.49 3.46 -7.06
C GLU A 119 16.02 2.53 -5.95
N PRO A 120 16.66 3.03 -4.85
CA PRO A 120 17.16 2.16 -3.79
C PRO A 120 16.06 1.34 -3.11
N GLY A 121 14.94 1.96 -2.73
CA GLY A 121 13.80 1.26 -2.13
C GLY A 121 13.20 0.23 -3.09
N PHE A 122 13.14 0.57 -4.37
CA PHE A 122 12.62 -0.32 -5.41
C PHE A 122 13.52 -1.54 -5.65
N TRP A 123 14.85 -1.38 -5.61
CA TRP A 123 15.80 -2.49 -5.63
C TRP A 123 15.59 -3.43 -4.44
N ARG A 124 15.42 -2.88 -3.23
CA ARG A 124 15.13 -3.66 -2.03
C ARG A 124 13.83 -4.45 -2.15
N PHE A 125 12.78 -3.82 -2.66
CA PHE A 125 11.51 -4.50 -2.93
C PHE A 125 11.68 -5.67 -3.90
N ARG A 126 12.45 -5.49 -4.99
CA ARG A 126 12.74 -6.58 -5.94
C ARG A 126 13.47 -7.75 -5.30
N GLU A 127 14.49 -7.47 -4.49
CA GLU A 127 15.22 -8.49 -3.75
C GLU A 127 14.29 -9.28 -2.82
N MET A 128 13.46 -8.58 -2.04
CA MET A 128 12.52 -9.20 -1.12
C MET A 128 11.43 -10.03 -1.80
N THR A 129 11.08 -9.72 -3.05
CA THR A 129 10.04 -10.40 -3.80
C THR A 129 10.58 -11.34 -4.88
N ALA A 130 11.89 -11.63 -4.91
CA ALA A 130 12.51 -12.43 -5.97
C ALA A 130 11.86 -13.81 -6.16
N ASP A 131 11.47 -14.45 -5.05
CA ASP A 131 10.80 -15.77 -5.04
C ASP A 131 9.26 -15.69 -5.14
N THR A 132 8.74 -14.48 -5.39
CA THR A 132 7.31 -14.20 -5.52
C THR A 132 7.03 -13.71 -6.93
N GLY A 133 6.33 -14.53 -7.73
CA GLY A 133 6.05 -14.21 -9.13
C GLY A 133 5.27 -12.90 -9.33
N LEU A 134 5.57 -12.24 -10.46
CA LEU A 134 4.98 -11.03 -11.07
C LEU A 134 5.18 -9.71 -10.31
N TYR A 135 5.69 -8.72 -11.06
CA TYR A 135 6.05 -7.39 -10.63
C TYR A 135 5.41 -6.38 -11.60
N LEU A 136 4.27 -5.79 -11.22
CA LEU A 136 3.58 -4.79 -12.06
C LEU A 136 3.99 -3.40 -11.61
N VAL A 137 4.65 -2.65 -12.50
CA VAL A 137 4.90 -1.22 -12.34
C VAL A 137 3.62 -0.48 -12.75
N SER A 138 2.91 0.11 -11.80
CA SER A 138 1.73 0.92 -12.12
C SER A 138 2.17 2.18 -12.89
N ARG A 139 2.01 2.16 -14.21
CA ARG A 139 2.32 3.30 -15.08
C ARG A 139 1.26 4.40 -15.02
N HIS A 140 0.07 4.07 -14.53
CA HIS A 140 -1.06 5.01 -14.45
C HIS A 140 -1.06 5.68 -13.08
N ARG A 141 -0.96 7.01 -13.08
CA ARG A 141 -0.87 7.86 -11.89
C ARG A 141 -1.94 8.94 -11.83
N ARG A 142 -2.98 8.83 -12.67
CA ARG A 142 -4.00 9.88 -12.80
C ARG A 142 -4.79 10.01 -11.50
N CYS A 143 -5.23 8.89 -10.94
CA CYS A 143 -6.01 8.90 -9.72
C CYS A 143 -5.14 9.23 -8.52
N ALA A 144 -3.89 8.75 -8.49
CA ALA A 144 -2.92 9.14 -7.48
C ALA A 144 -2.66 10.66 -7.46
N LYS A 145 -2.51 11.28 -8.64
CA LYS A 145 -2.32 12.72 -8.78
C LYS A 145 -3.53 13.50 -8.26
N LEU A 146 -4.74 13.12 -8.68
CA LEU A 146 -5.98 13.76 -8.23
C LEU A 146 -6.15 13.65 -6.71
N LEU A 147 -5.91 12.47 -6.13
CA LEU A 147 -5.96 12.29 -4.68
C LEU A 147 -4.95 13.19 -3.95
N LYS A 148 -3.74 13.39 -4.50
CA LYS A 148 -2.76 14.28 -3.89
C LYS A 148 -3.21 15.75 -3.96
N GLU A 149 -3.80 16.17 -5.08
CA GLU A 149 -4.30 17.53 -5.29
C GLU A 149 -5.51 17.87 -4.41
N GLU A 150 -6.40 16.90 -4.15
CA GLU A 150 -7.56 17.08 -3.25
C GLU A 150 -7.19 17.25 -1.76
N LEU A 151 -5.93 17.00 -1.40
CA LEU A 151 -5.46 16.92 -0.02
C LEU A 151 -4.44 18.02 0.33
N ILE A 152 -4.13 18.89 -0.64
CA ILE A 152 -3.38 20.15 -0.47
C ILE A 152 -4.41 21.28 -0.30
#